data_AF-A0A969QVD0-F1
#
_entry.id   AF-A0A969QVD0-F1
#
_cell.length_a   1.000
_cell.length_b   1.000
_cell.length_c   1.000
_cell.angle_alpha   90.00
_cell.angle_beta   90.00
_cell.angle_gamma   90.00
#
_symmetry.space_group_name_H-M   'P 1'
#
loop_
_entity.id
_entity.type
_entity.pdbx_description
1 polymer ?
#
loop_
_entity_poly.entity_id
_entity_poly.type
_entity_poly.pdbx_seq_one_letter_code
_entity_poly.pdbx_strand_id
1 'polypeptide(L)'
;MCPCTLLAAVACAGSTISGGIQTDAAINPGNSGGPLLDSRGRVIGVNTAIFTNTGTSAGVGFAIPIDSVARVVPQLIKDGQVTTPTLGVAFASPAIAASLKVSDGALIQVCCTAPPPYCAHISAYGAHAAGITST
;
A
#
# COMPACT_ATOMS: atom_id res chain seq x y z
N MET A 1 -10.86 4.89 32.13
CA MET A 1 -10.42 5.98 31.23
C MET A 1 -8.96 5.72 30.90
N CYS A 2 -8.66 5.28 29.68
CA CYS A 2 -7.29 4.95 29.25
C CYS A 2 -6.68 6.20 28.59
N PRO A 3 -5.55 6.73 29.09
CA PRO A 3 -5.00 8.01 28.65
C PRO A 3 -4.14 7.83 27.38
N CYS A 4 -4.77 7.50 26.25
CA CYS A 4 -4.10 7.36 24.95
C CYS A 4 -4.68 8.28 23.87
N THR A 5 -5.38 9.35 24.25
CA THR A 5 -6.08 10.22 23.29
C THR A 5 -5.17 11.24 22.59
N LEU A 6 -3.84 11.16 22.68
CA LEU A 6 -3.00 12.22 22.13
C LEU A 6 -1.59 11.79 21.69
N LEU A 7 -1.46 10.71 20.93
CA LEU A 7 -0.24 10.53 20.12
C LEU A 7 -0.59 9.79 18.84
N ALA A 8 -0.66 10.56 17.74
CA ALA A 8 -0.74 10.13 16.36
C ALA A 8 -1.67 8.93 16.08
N ALA A 9 -2.88 9.21 15.60
CA ALA A 9 -3.54 8.29 14.68
C ALA A 9 -2.57 8.07 13.50
N VAL A 10 -1.75 7.02 13.57
CA VAL A 10 -1.11 6.48 12.38
C VAL A 10 -2.28 5.97 11.55
N ALA A 11 -2.70 6.80 10.59
CA ALA A 11 -3.77 6.45 9.68
C ALA A 11 -3.30 5.23 8.88
N CYS A 12 -3.77 4.05 9.25
CA CYS A 12 -3.60 2.85 8.44
C CYS A 12 -4.48 2.86 7.18
N ALA A 13 -5.30 3.90 7.02
CA ALA A 13 -6.11 4.16 5.85
C ALA A 13 -5.27 4.85 4.76
N GLY A 14 -4.29 4.13 4.24
CA GLY A 14 -3.59 4.47 3.01
C GLY A 14 -3.48 3.21 2.16
N SER A 15 -4.28 3.10 1.11
CA SER A 15 -4.16 1.99 0.16
C SER A 15 -2.99 2.28 -0.78
N THR A 16 -1.80 1.77 -0.45
CA THR A 16 -0.67 1.80 -1.38
C THR A 16 -0.89 0.76 -2.46
N ILE A 17 -0.87 1.18 -3.72
CA ILE A 17 -0.81 0.26 -4.87
C ILE A 17 0.65 -0.17 -5.01
N SER A 18 0.97 -1.36 -4.49
CA SER A 18 2.30 -1.97 -4.64
C SER A 18 2.40 -2.78 -5.93
N GLY A 19 3.63 -2.95 -6.43
CA GLY A 19 3.90 -3.76 -7.62
C GLY A 19 3.47 -3.13 -8.94
N GLY A 20 3.38 -1.79 -9.00
CA GLY A 20 3.09 -1.07 -10.24
C GLY A 20 4.16 -1.25 -11.32
N ILE A 21 3.76 -1.15 -12.58
CA ILE A 21 4.69 -1.07 -13.71
C ILE A 21 5.25 0.33 -13.76
N GLN A 22 6.57 0.46 -13.70
CA GLN A 22 7.26 1.72 -13.94
C GLN A 22 7.56 1.86 -15.44
N THR A 23 7.27 3.03 -16.01
CA THR A 23 7.51 3.32 -17.44
C THR A 23 8.04 4.72 -17.62
N ASP A 24 8.81 4.94 -18.69
CA ASP A 24 9.23 6.26 -19.19
C ASP A 24 8.21 6.87 -20.15
N ALA A 25 7.13 6.14 -20.49
CA ALA A 25 6.02 6.68 -21.24
C ALA A 25 5.37 7.84 -20.47
N ALA A 26 5.04 8.91 -21.17
CA ALA A 26 4.37 10.06 -20.58
C ALA A 26 2.98 9.65 -20.06
N ILE A 27 2.81 9.58 -18.73
CA ILE A 27 1.51 9.36 -18.07
C ILE A 27 0.97 10.69 -17.56
N ASN A 28 -0.24 11.05 -17.98
CA ASN A 28 -0.90 12.31 -17.64
C ASN A 28 -2.42 12.11 -17.57
N PRO A 29 -3.20 13.09 -17.08
CA PRO A 29 -4.66 12.95 -17.00
C PRO A 29 -5.33 12.56 -18.32
N GLY A 30 -4.75 12.91 -19.47
CA GLY A 30 -5.30 12.61 -20.79
C GLY A 30 -5.21 11.14 -21.21
N ASN A 31 -4.34 10.34 -20.58
CA ASN A 31 -4.24 8.89 -20.85
C ASN A 31 -4.41 8.00 -19.60
N SER A 32 -4.60 8.61 -18.43
CA SER A 32 -4.96 7.92 -17.19
C SER A 32 -6.27 7.14 -17.37
N GLY A 33 -6.30 5.89 -16.92
CA GLY A 33 -7.40 4.94 -17.14
C GLY A 33 -7.32 4.19 -18.49
N GLY A 34 -6.46 4.63 -19.42
CA GLY A 34 -6.21 3.93 -20.68
C GLY A 34 -5.24 2.75 -20.52
N PRO A 35 -5.14 1.87 -21.54
CA PRO A 35 -4.25 0.72 -21.51
C PRO A 35 -2.78 1.12 -21.68
N LEU A 36 -1.90 0.43 -20.96
CA LEU A 36 -0.48 0.32 -21.27
C LEU A 36 -0.28 -0.91 -22.15
N LEU A 37 0.33 -0.74 -23.32
CA LEU A 37 0.53 -1.80 -24.30
C LEU A 37 2.01 -2.19 -24.42
N ASP A 38 2.28 -3.47 -24.66
CA ASP A 38 3.60 -3.90 -25.10
C ASP A 38 3.80 -3.74 -26.62
N SER A 39 5.00 -4.06 -27.12
CA SER A 39 5.36 -3.96 -28.55
C SER A 39 4.54 -4.86 -29.48
N ARG A 40 3.75 -5.79 -28.95
CA ARG A 40 2.84 -6.66 -29.69
C ARG A 40 1.38 -6.18 -29.59
N GLY A 41 1.13 -5.02 -28.98
CA GLY A 41 -0.21 -4.48 -28.78
C GLY A 41 -1.00 -5.19 -27.68
N ARG A 42 -0.36 -5.98 -26.82
CA ARG A 42 -1.04 -6.66 -25.70
C ARG A 42 -1.14 -5.70 -24.52
N VAL A 43 -2.28 -5.71 -23.82
CA VAL A 43 -2.47 -4.92 -22.60
C VAL A 43 -1.64 -5.52 -21.46
N ILE A 44 -0.72 -4.74 -20.92
CA ILE A 44 0.12 -5.12 -19.77
C ILE A 44 -0.25 -4.36 -18.50
N GLY A 45 -1.02 -3.27 -18.60
CA GLY A 45 -1.51 -2.54 -17.44
C GLY A 45 -2.51 -1.43 -17.78
N VAL A 46 -2.91 -0.68 -16.75
CA VAL A 46 -3.78 0.49 -16.86
C VAL A 46 -3.05 1.71 -16.31
N ASN A 47 -2.89 2.73 -17.16
CA ASN A 47 -2.20 3.97 -16.82
C ASN A 47 -2.86 4.63 -15.61
N THR A 48 -2.07 5.03 -14.63
CA THR A 48 -2.58 5.69 -13.42
C THR A 48 -1.84 6.99 -13.22
N ALA A 49 -2.56 8.11 -13.30
CA ALA A 49 -2.00 9.41 -12.96
C ALA A 49 -1.46 9.37 -11.53
N ILE A 50 -0.20 9.74 -11.38
CA ILE A 50 0.51 9.73 -10.11
C ILE A 50 0.53 11.16 -9.58
N PHE A 51 0.21 11.33 -8.30
CA PHE A 51 0.44 12.58 -7.61
C PHE A 51 1.85 12.55 -7.02
N THR A 52 2.74 13.43 -7.48
CA THR A 52 4.07 13.59 -6.86
C THR A 52 4.00 14.68 -5.79
N ASN A 53 4.71 14.50 -4.67
CA ASN A 53 4.76 15.51 -3.59
C ASN A 53 5.37 16.86 -4.04
N THR A 54 6.06 16.88 -5.18
CA THR A 54 6.73 18.07 -5.72
C THR A 54 5.99 18.71 -6.91
N GLY A 55 4.88 18.11 -7.38
CA GLY A 55 4.15 18.58 -8.57
C GLY A 55 4.94 18.50 -9.88
N THR A 56 6.16 17.97 -9.85
CA THR A 56 7.04 17.78 -11.00
C THR A 56 7.09 16.29 -11.35
N SER A 57 6.96 15.98 -12.65
CA SER A 57 7.17 14.61 -13.13
C SER A 57 8.67 14.32 -13.15
N ALA A 58 9.09 13.24 -12.50
CA ALA A 58 10.46 12.75 -12.56
C ALA A 58 10.79 12.03 -13.89
N GLY A 59 9.92 12.15 -14.91
CA GLY A 59 10.02 11.35 -16.15
C GLY A 59 9.60 9.90 -15.95
N VAL A 60 8.83 9.62 -14.88
CA VAL A 60 8.39 8.27 -14.51
C VAL A 60 6.86 8.24 -14.47
N GLY A 61 6.28 7.33 -15.23
CA GLY A 61 4.88 6.93 -15.19
C GLY A 61 4.67 5.63 -14.42
N PHE A 62 3.46 5.44 -13.90
CA PHE A 62 3.03 4.17 -13.31
C PHE A 62 1.77 3.65 -13.98
N ALA A 63 1.69 2.32 -14.08
CA ALA A 63 0.48 1.61 -14.47
C ALA A 63 0.17 0.47 -13.49
N ILE A 64 -1.12 0.24 -13.25
CA ILE A 64 -1.61 -0.92 -12.50
C ILE A 64 -1.43 -2.16 -13.40
N PRO A 65 -0.75 -3.22 -12.95
CA PRO A 65 -0.54 -4.42 -13.77
C PRO A 65 -1.85 -5.08 -14.20
N ILE A 66 -1.87 -5.68 -15.38
CA ILE A 66 -3.07 -6.35 -15.92
C ILE A 66 -3.56 -7.50 -15.02
N ASP A 67 -2.67 -8.19 -14.31
CA ASP A 67 -3.03 -9.26 -13.36
C ASP A 67 -3.81 -8.72 -12.15
N SER A 68 -3.47 -7.52 -11.67
CA SER A 68 -4.21 -6.83 -10.60
C SER A 68 -5.61 -6.46 -11.09
N VAL A 69 -5.72 -5.94 -12.31
CA VAL A 69 -6.99 -5.59 -12.94
C VAL A 69 -7.87 -6.84 -13.12
N ALA A 70 -7.29 -7.93 -13.62
CA ALA A 70 -7.98 -9.20 -13.83
C ALA A 70 -8.53 -9.81 -12.52
N ARG A 71 -7.88 -9.54 -11.38
CA ARG A 71 -8.37 -9.96 -10.05
C ARG A 71 -9.48 -9.08 -9.50
N VAL A 72 -9.38 -7.77 -9.72
CA VAL A 72 -10.22 -6.74 -9.09
C VAL A 72 -11.52 -6.51 -9.86
N VAL A 73 -11.45 -6.43 -11.19
CA VAL A 73 -12.61 -6.06 -12.03
C VAL A 73 -13.80 -7.03 -11.89
N PRO A 74 -13.62 -8.37 -11.89
CA PRO A 74 -14.75 -9.29 -11.73
C PRO A 74 -15.50 -9.10 -10.40
N GLN A 75 -14.79 -8.80 -9.32
CA GLN A 75 -15.39 -8.53 -8.01
C GLN A 75 -16.18 -7.22 -8.02
N LEU A 76 -15.62 -6.16 -8.63
CA LEU A 76 -16.33 -4.89 -8.79
C LEU A 76 -17.61 -5.03 -9.61
N ILE A 77 -17.59 -5.82 -10.70
CA ILE A 77 -18.77 -6.07 -11.53
C ILE A 77 -19.83 -6.86 -10.76
N LYS A 78 -19.42 -7.90 -10.03
CA LYS A 78 -20.34 -8.81 -9.36
C LYS A 78 -20.93 -8.24 -8.07
N ASP A 79 -20.07 -7.68 -7.23
CA ASP A 79 -20.38 -7.33 -5.84
C ASP A 79 -20.39 -5.81 -5.59
N GLY A 80 -20.00 -5.00 -6.60
CA GLY A 80 -19.92 -3.53 -6.49
C GLY A 80 -18.72 -3.02 -5.70
N GLN A 81 -17.94 -3.92 -5.11
CA GLN A 81 -16.81 -3.61 -4.23
C GLN A 81 -15.79 -4.75 -4.25
N VAL A 82 -14.56 -4.43 -3.84
CA VAL A 82 -13.52 -5.44 -3.61
C VAL A 82 -13.28 -5.55 -2.11
N THR A 83 -13.52 -6.72 -1.55
CA THR A 83 -13.23 -6.98 -0.13
C THR A 83 -11.83 -7.59 -0.01
N THR A 84 -10.87 -6.79 0.44
CA THR A 84 -9.52 -7.26 0.74
C THR A 84 -9.40 -7.61 2.22
N PRO A 85 -9.17 -8.89 2.60
CA PRO A 85 -8.89 -9.21 3.99
C PRO A 85 -7.60 -8.52 4.43
N THR A 86 -7.60 -7.95 5.63
CA THR A 86 -6.43 -7.29 6.23
C THR A 86 -6.12 -7.90 7.58
N LEU A 87 -4.83 -7.89 7.93
CA LEU A 87 -4.36 -8.26 9.27
C LEU A 87 -4.56 -7.14 10.29
N GLY A 88 -4.95 -5.93 9.86
CA GLY A 88 -5.09 -4.79 10.76
C GLY A 88 -3.74 -4.27 11.29
N VAL A 89 -2.65 -4.52 10.57
CA VAL A 89 -1.31 -3.98 10.87
C VAL A 89 -0.80 -3.13 9.71
N ALA A 90 0.01 -2.14 10.01
CA ALA A 90 0.76 -1.39 9.01
C ALA A 90 2.21 -1.85 9.02
N PHE A 91 2.74 -2.09 7.82
CA PHE A 91 4.14 -2.45 7.62
C PHE A 91 4.99 -1.20 7.43
N ALA A 92 6.24 -1.27 7.88
CA ALA A 92 7.24 -0.27 7.56
C ALA A 92 7.56 -0.31 6.06
N SER A 93 7.96 0.84 5.51
CA SER A 93 8.43 0.87 4.12
C SER A 93 9.71 0.04 3.96
N PRO A 94 10.01 -0.48 2.76
CA PRO A 94 11.25 -1.22 2.50
C PRO A 94 12.50 -0.43 2.88
N ALA A 95 12.49 0.90 2.71
CA ALA A 95 13.60 1.77 3.09
C ALA A 95 13.85 1.78 4.61
N ILE A 96 12.78 1.82 5.41
CA ILE A 96 12.88 1.76 6.88
C ILE A 96 13.34 0.36 7.31
N ALA A 97 12.75 -0.70 6.77
CA ALA A 97 13.14 -2.08 7.06
C ALA A 97 14.63 -2.34 6.75
N ALA A 98 15.11 -1.87 5.60
CA ALA A 98 16.51 -1.99 5.21
C ALA A 98 17.46 -1.21 6.12
N SER A 99 17.08 0.00 6.55
CA SER A 99 17.86 0.81 7.51
C SER A 99 18.03 0.10 8.86
N LEU A 100 17.07 -0.76 9.20
CA LEU A 100 17.06 -1.59 10.41
C LEU A 100 17.61 -3.01 10.18
N LYS A 101 18.20 -3.27 9.00
CA LYS A 101 18.78 -4.56 8.60
C LYS A 101 17.78 -5.73 8.61
N VAL A 102 16.50 -5.44 8.38
CA VAL A 102 15.49 -6.46 8.11
C VAL A 102 15.51 -6.73 6.61
N SER A 103 16.21 -7.78 6.19
CA SER A 103 16.35 -8.20 4.79
C SER A 103 15.24 -9.13 4.30
N ASP A 104 14.58 -9.81 5.24
CA ASP A 104 13.62 -10.88 4.96
C ASP A 104 12.34 -10.67 5.77
N GLY A 105 11.20 -10.88 5.13
CA GLY A 105 9.87 -10.68 5.73
C GLY A 105 9.39 -9.23 5.71
N ALA A 106 8.30 -8.96 6.43
CA ALA A 106 7.70 -7.64 6.51
C ALA A 106 7.79 -7.09 7.94
N LEU A 107 8.43 -5.93 8.11
CA LEU A 107 8.56 -5.27 9.40
C LEU A 107 7.23 -4.61 9.77
N ILE A 108 6.69 -4.96 10.94
CA ILE A 108 5.43 -4.39 11.44
C ILE A 108 5.74 -3.09 12.18
N GLN A 109 5.14 -1.99 11.73
CA GLN A 109 5.37 -0.65 12.29
C GLN A 109 4.31 -0.28 13.33
N VAL A 110 3.03 -0.57 13.06
CA VAL A 110 1.94 -0.28 14.00
C VAL A 110 0.78 -1.27 13.86
N CYS A 111 0.07 -1.50 14.96
CA CYS A 111 -1.21 -2.20 14.99
C CYS A 111 -2.36 -1.19 14.89
N CYS A 112 -3.23 -1.38 13.90
CA CYS A 112 -4.22 -0.40 13.48
C CYS A 112 -5.59 -0.60 14.14
N THR A 113 -5.85 -1.79 14.70
CA THR A 113 -7.16 -2.15 15.24
C THR A 113 -7.09 -2.37 16.76
N ALA A 114 -8.01 -1.73 17.47
CA ALA A 114 -8.49 -2.15 18.79
C ALA A 114 -9.92 -2.70 18.60
N PRO A 115 -10.36 -3.75 19.32
CA PRO A 115 -9.71 -4.41 20.46
C PRO A 115 -8.72 -5.53 20.04
N PRO A 116 -7.97 -6.11 20.99
CA PRO A 116 -6.58 -6.56 20.79
C PRO A 116 -6.29 -8.03 20.42
N PRO A 117 -7.22 -8.97 20.10
CA PRO A 117 -6.81 -10.37 19.95
C PRO A 117 -5.89 -10.62 18.73
N TYR A 118 -5.94 -9.77 17.70
CA TYR A 118 -5.13 -9.96 16.50
C TYR A 118 -3.67 -9.54 16.66
N CYS A 119 -3.39 -8.57 17.54
CA CYS A 119 -2.03 -8.07 17.76
C CYS A 119 -1.36 -8.61 19.03
N ALA A 120 -2.09 -9.33 19.89
CA ALA A 120 -1.53 -9.88 21.14
C ALA A 120 -0.33 -10.82 20.92
N HIS A 121 -0.23 -11.45 19.74
CA HIS A 121 0.86 -12.37 19.40
C HIS A 121 1.83 -11.81 18.35
N ILE A 122 1.72 -10.51 18.03
CA ILE A 122 2.49 -9.86 16.97
C ILE A 122 3.35 -8.75 17.59
N SER A 123 4.67 -8.84 17.46
CA SER A 123 5.58 -7.80 17.95
C SER A 123 5.79 -6.72 16.87
N ALA A 124 5.31 -5.50 17.13
CA ALA A 124 5.56 -4.34 16.28
C ALA A 124 6.86 -3.62 16.69
N TYR A 125 7.66 -3.21 15.69
CA TYR A 125 8.88 -2.44 15.89
C TYR A 125 8.54 -1.05 16.44
N GLY A 126 8.87 -0.81 17.70
CA GLY A 126 8.55 0.43 18.42
C GLY A 126 7.43 0.32 19.46
N ALA A 127 6.78 -0.84 19.63
CA ALA A 127 5.78 -1.06 20.70
C ALA A 127 6.36 -0.82 22.12
N HIS A 128 7.68 -0.99 22.28
CA HIS A 128 8.38 -0.68 23.53
C HIS A 128 8.47 0.81 23.87
N ALA A 129 8.42 1.73 22.88
CA ALA A 129 8.50 3.17 23.14
C ALA A 129 7.13 3.77 23.55
N ALA A 130 6.03 3.09 23.24
CA ALA A 130 4.66 3.51 23.56
C ALA A 130 4.08 2.82 24.81
N GLY A 131 4.87 2.02 25.55
CA GLY A 131 4.39 1.30 26.73
C GLY A 131 3.38 0.17 26.43
N ILE A 132 3.34 -0.34 25.20
CA ILE A 132 2.52 -1.50 24.83
C ILE A 132 3.39 -2.75 25.01
N THR A 133 3.59 -3.17 26.26
CA THR A 133 4.17 -4.48 26.56
C THR A 133 3.11 -5.55 26.37
N SER A 134 3.40 -6.49 25.48
CA SER A 134 2.71 -7.77 25.36
C SER A 134 2.88 -8.56 26.66
N THR A 135 1.78 -8.72 27.40
CA THR A 135 1.51 -9.87 28.29
C THR A 135 0.08 -10.30 28.08
#